data_AF-A0A4Q3UHW5-F1
#
_entry.id   AF-A0A4Q3UHW5-F1
#
_cell.length_a   1.000
_cell.length_b   1.000
_cell.length_c   1.000
_cell.angle_alpha   90.00
_cell.angle_beta   90.00
_cell.angle_gamma   90.00
#
_symmetry.space_group_name_H-M   'P 1'
#
loop_
_entity.id
_entity.type
_entity.pdbx_description
1 polymer ?
#
loop_
_entity_poly.entity_id
_entity_poly.type
_entity_poly.pdbx_seq_one_letter_code
_entity_poly.pdbx_strand_id
1 'polypeptide(L)'
;MAKPALFLSAAVGSVFCLACVESVAKSGPSNPQQPRPRPRAVNVTRQYEDNCSHCHGDRGEGGGAGTKTLNTRDLFDQKHDRRFFDVIKNGLLNAAMPAYGDTMSDEEIWAQVVHVRELQAKALRTEFGSPKPDASGVYSSALHKFRVETFVDNGLRVPWSMSWLKDGRALVTNRPGTMNIVEKNGSLGSEVTGLPESSEIGQGGLMEVAVHPTNGWIYLSYTEPKKDSSREGLTKIVRGKIEGNRWTSQQTIWEAPQQFYNGQGIHFGSKIVFDGKGHLFFSVGERGGNMLAQSLETPYGKIYRLNEDGTVPSDNPYVGKSPFPGTWSYGHRNPQGLTIALDGRVWDTEHQPRGGDEVNEILKGANYGWPVISHGINYNDSPFRLPWPKEGQDLKLPLFRWLPSTGASGLDVVRNGGFTKWKGDLLAGGLAGQNLDRIRIVDGKLVEREEIVQGMGRIRDVRVGPDGNVYLVLNGPDKIVRLVPAG
;
A
#
# COMPACT_ATOMS: atom_id res chain seq x y z
N MET A 1 41.22 67.45 -24.11
CA MET A 1 41.05 68.88 -24.45
C MET A 1 40.66 68.97 -25.93
N ALA A 2 39.77 69.91 -26.24
CA ALA A 2 39.35 70.38 -27.57
C ALA A 2 38.56 69.40 -28.47
N LYS A 3 37.23 69.57 -28.49
CA LYS A 3 36.48 69.68 -29.75
C LYS A 3 36.68 71.09 -30.33
N PRO A 4 36.44 71.28 -31.63
CA PRO A 4 35.38 72.21 -31.98
C PRO A 4 34.43 71.67 -33.06
N ALA A 5 33.29 72.34 -33.12
CA ALA A 5 32.12 72.09 -33.93
C ALA A 5 32.13 72.94 -35.22
N LEU A 6 30.95 72.93 -35.89
CA LEU A 6 30.41 73.85 -36.90
C LEU A 6 30.43 73.31 -38.35
N PHE A 7 29.39 73.43 -39.21
CA PHE A 7 28.01 74.00 -39.16
C PHE A 7 27.26 73.68 -40.49
N LEU A 8 25.99 74.14 -40.59
CA LEU A 8 25.18 74.49 -41.78
C LEU A 8 24.61 73.31 -42.63
N SER A 9 23.27 73.08 -42.69
CA SER A 9 22.20 73.84 -43.42
C SER A 9 22.20 73.56 -44.94
N ALA A 10 21.13 73.47 -45.74
CA ALA A 10 19.68 73.29 -45.66
C ALA A 10 19.18 73.11 -47.13
N ALA A 11 17.86 73.03 -47.34
CA ALA A 11 17.09 73.18 -48.59
C ALA A 11 16.93 71.90 -49.47
N VAL A 12 15.76 71.25 -49.51
CA VAL A 12 14.45 71.57 -50.15
C VAL A 12 14.38 71.10 -51.60
N GLY A 13 13.39 70.24 -51.89
CA GLY A 13 13.05 69.82 -53.24
C GLY A 13 11.91 68.79 -53.25
N SER A 14 10.66 69.27 -53.22
CA SER A 14 9.44 68.48 -53.35
C SER A 14 9.23 68.00 -54.79
N VAL A 15 8.87 66.72 -54.99
CA VAL A 15 8.00 66.29 -56.11
C VAL A 15 7.06 65.19 -55.63
N PHE A 16 5.77 65.46 -55.75
CA PHE A 16 4.66 64.53 -55.56
C PHE A 16 4.58 63.54 -56.73
N CYS A 17 4.43 62.24 -56.44
CA CYS A 17 3.75 61.32 -57.34
C CYS A 17 3.01 60.26 -56.51
N LEU A 18 1.67 60.31 -56.57
CA LEU A 18 0.77 59.28 -56.07
C LEU A 18 0.85 58.06 -57.00
N ALA A 19 1.11 56.87 -56.45
CA ALA A 19 0.34 55.66 -56.75
C ALA A 19 0.81 54.46 -55.92
N CYS A 20 -0.20 53.67 -55.51
CA CYS A 20 -0.16 52.27 -55.11
C CYS A 20 0.33 51.91 -53.69
N VAL A 21 -0.71 51.68 -52.87
CA VAL A 21 -0.78 50.93 -51.63
C VAL A 21 -0.19 49.53 -51.81
N GLU A 22 0.80 49.19 -50.99
CA GLU A 22 1.00 47.87 -50.39
C GLU A 22 1.87 48.07 -49.14
N SER A 23 1.24 48.29 -47.98
CA SER A 23 1.97 48.36 -46.72
C SER A 23 2.28 46.93 -46.24
N VAL A 24 3.55 46.55 -46.38
CA VAL A 24 4.12 45.47 -45.59
C VAL A 24 4.12 45.95 -44.13
N ALA A 25 3.09 45.56 -43.38
CA ALA A 25 3.06 45.76 -41.95
C ALA A 25 4.18 44.91 -41.32
N LYS A 26 5.24 45.58 -40.87
CA LYS A 26 6.27 45.00 -40.00
C LYS A 26 5.58 44.38 -38.79
N SER A 27 5.73 43.07 -38.62
CA SER A 27 5.34 42.34 -37.41
C SER A 27 6.05 42.98 -36.21
N GLY A 28 5.28 43.68 -35.37
CA GLY A 28 5.74 44.10 -34.04
C GLY A 28 6.08 42.89 -33.18
N PRO A 29 6.90 43.06 -32.13
CA PRO A 29 7.26 41.97 -31.23
C PRO A 29 5.99 41.39 -30.60
N SER A 30 5.78 40.09 -30.80
CA SER A 30 4.69 39.33 -30.21
C SER A 30 4.75 39.46 -28.69
N ASN A 31 3.64 39.90 -28.10
CA ASN A 31 3.39 39.86 -26.67
C ASN A 31 3.78 38.46 -26.14
N PRO A 32 4.73 38.33 -25.19
CA PRO A 32 5.07 37.03 -24.62
C PRO A 32 3.80 36.50 -23.97
N GLN A 33 3.30 35.40 -24.53
CA GLN A 33 2.07 34.73 -24.13
C GLN A 33 1.91 34.81 -22.62
N GLN A 34 0.79 35.39 -22.18
CA GLN A 34 0.28 35.13 -20.83
C GLN A 34 0.41 33.63 -20.57
N PRO A 35 0.89 33.19 -19.39
CA PRO A 35 1.02 31.77 -19.11
C PRO A 35 -0.32 31.13 -19.44
N ARG A 36 -0.31 30.16 -20.37
CA ARG A 36 -1.52 29.39 -20.70
C ARG A 36 -2.12 28.95 -19.37
N PRO A 37 -3.42 29.20 -19.11
CA PRO A 37 -4.02 28.70 -17.89
C PRO A 37 -3.70 27.21 -17.81
N ARG A 38 -3.15 26.77 -16.68
CA ARG A 38 -2.86 25.34 -16.47
C ARG A 38 -4.15 24.59 -16.83
N PRO A 39 -4.09 23.53 -17.66
CA PRO A 39 -5.25 22.70 -17.89
C PRO A 39 -5.89 22.38 -16.54
N ARG A 40 -7.19 22.62 -16.41
CA ARG A 40 -7.90 22.33 -15.16
C ARG A 40 -7.57 20.90 -14.78
N ALA A 41 -7.07 20.69 -13.55
CA ALA A 41 -6.69 19.36 -13.10
C ALA A 41 -7.88 18.41 -13.31
N VAL A 42 -7.64 17.30 -14.00
CA VAL A 42 -8.68 16.32 -14.31
C VAL A 42 -9.17 15.72 -13.01
N ASN A 43 -10.50 15.72 -12.82
CA ASN A 43 -11.18 15.11 -11.70
C ASN A 43 -11.97 13.91 -12.22
N VAL A 44 -11.63 12.71 -11.75
CA VAL A 44 -12.12 11.43 -12.27
C VAL A 44 -13.62 11.29 -12.06
N THR A 45 -14.12 11.65 -10.87
CA THR A 45 -15.54 11.58 -10.54
C THR A 45 -16.36 12.51 -11.44
N ARG A 46 -15.92 13.77 -11.59
CA ARG A 46 -16.58 14.73 -12.49
C ARG A 46 -16.53 14.29 -13.95
N GLN A 47 -15.41 13.71 -14.39
CA GLN A 47 -15.30 13.18 -15.74
C GLN A 47 -16.29 12.01 -15.96
N TYR A 48 -16.57 11.18 -14.95
CA TYR A 48 -17.63 10.18 -15.01
C TYR A 48 -19.02 10.83 -15.11
N GLU A 49 -19.32 11.83 -14.29
CA GLU A 49 -20.59 12.56 -14.31
C GLU A 49 -20.83 13.23 -15.68
N ASP A 50 -19.82 13.90 -16.22
CA ASP A 50 -19.94 14.65 -17.47
C ASP A 50 -20.08 13.74 -18.70
N ASN A 51 -19.54 12.52 -18.67
CA ASN A 51 -19.40 11.67 -19.87
C ASN A 51 -20.15 10.34 -19.80
N CYS A 52 -20.28 9.73 -18.62
CA CYS A 52 -20.68 8.34 -18.46
C CYS A 52 -22.04 8.20 -17.77
N SER A 53 -22.36 9.08 -16.81
CA SER A 53 -23.51 8.88 -15.92
C SER A 53 -24.87 9.02 -16.62
N HIS A 54 -24.96 9.77 -17.72
CA HIS A 54 -26.19 9.84 -18.53
C HIS A 54 -26.68 8.46 -19.01
N CYS A 55 -25.74 7.56 -19.34
CA CYS A 55 -26.05 6.19 -19.72
C CYS A 55 -26.03 5.26 -18.51
N HIS A 56 -24.95 5.30 -17.73
CA HIS A 56 -24.67 4.30 -16.69
C HIS A 56 -25.25 4.65 -15.30
N GLY A 57 -25.89 5.81 -15.13
CA GLY A 57 -26.34 6.32 -13.84
C GLY A 57 -25.19 6.83 -12.97
N ASP A 58 -25.49 7.73 -12.04
CA ASP A 58 -24.50 8.34 -11.14
C ASP A 58 -23.87 7.31 -10.18
N ARG A 59 -24.51 6.14 -10.00
CA ARG A 59 -24.04 5.06 -9.14
C ARG A 59 -23.75 3.78 -9.93
N GLY A 60 -23.69 3.83 -11.25
CA GLY A 60 -23.45 2.66 -12.10
C GLY A 60 -24.66 1.72 -12.26
N GLU A 61 -25.85 2.14 -11.86
CA GLU A 61 -27.09 1.35 -11.90
C GLU A 61 -27.66 1.13 -13.32
N GLY A 62 -27.18 1.88 -14.31
CA GLY A 62 -27.62 1.79 -15.70
C GLY A 62 -28.98 2.45 -15.97
N GLY A 63 -29.65 2.03 -17.05
CA GLY A 63 -31.01 2.47 -17.41
C GLY A 63 -31.05 3.63 -18.41
N GLY A 64 -30.03 4.48 -18.45
CA GLY A 64 -29.88 5.48 -19.51
C GLY A 64 -29.57 4.83 -20.84
N ALA A 65 -30.25 5.26 -21.91
CA ALA A 65 -30.13 4.71 -23.27
C ALA A 65 -30.29 3.17 -23.36
N GLY A 66 -30.97 2.54 -22.40
CA GLY A 66 -31.14 1.08 -22.33
C GLY A 66 -29.88 0.31 -21.88
N THR A 67 -28.87 0.98 -21.33
CA THR A 67 -27.66 0.31 -20.85
C THR A 67 -27.92 -0.56 -19.63
N LYS A 68 -27.17 -1.67 -19.53
CA LYS A 68 -27.19 -2.56 -18.38
C LYS A 68 -26.41 -1.95 -17.21
N THR A 69 -26.80 -2.34 -16.00
CA THR A 69 -26.07 -2.00 -14.77
C THR A 69 -24.61 -2.45 -14.85
N LEU A 70 -23.72 -1.60 -14.34
CA LEU A 70 -22.32 -1.94 -14.12
C LEU A 70 -22.15 -2.71 -12.80
N ASN A 71 -23.13 -2.67 -11.89
CA ASN A 71 -23.04 -3.16 -10.52
C ASN A 71 -23.30 -4.66 -10.39
N THR A 72 -22.65 -5.49 -11.20
CA THR A 72 -22.87 -6.94 -11.18
C THR A 72 -21.70 -7.71 -10.58
N ARG A 73 -22.01 -8.78 -9.82
CA ARG A 73 -21.01 -9.62 -9.14
C ARG A 73 -20.11 -10.36 -10.13
N ASP A 74 -20.66 -10.80 -11.25
CA ASP A 74 -19.92 -11.54 -12.28
C ASP A 74 -18.84 -10.67 -12.95
N LEU A 75 -19.06 -9.35 -13.02
CA LEU A 75 -18.09 -8.42 -13.59
C LEU A 75 -17.14 -7.83 -12.55
N PHE A 76 -17.43 -7.91 -11.25
CA PHE A 76 -16.58 -7.41 -10.15
C PHE A 76 -15.39 -8.32 -9.85
N ASP A 77 -14.48 -8.40 -10.83
CA ASP A 77 -13.27 -9.23 -10.81
C ASP A 77 -12.16 -8.55 -11.64
N GLN A 78 -10.94 -8.56 -11.12
CA GLN A 78 -9.75 -7.93 -11.71
C GLN A 78 -9.46 -8.40 -13.13
N LYS A 79 -9.89 -9.62 -13.51
CA LYS A 79 -9.72 -10.15 -14.88
C LYS A 79 -10.48 -9.35 -15.94
N HIS A 80 -11.50 -8.60 -15.55
CA HIS A 80 -12.27 -7.78 -16.47
C HIS A 80 -11.71 -6.36 -16.60
N ASP A 81 -10.81 -5.90 -15.73
CA ASP A 81 -10.33 -4.50 -15.72
C ASP A 81 -9.79 -4.05 -17.08
N ARG A 82 -9.01 -4.91 -17.75
CA ARG A 82 -8.48 -4.61 -19.08
C ARG A 82 -9.59 -4.47 -20.12
N ARG A 83 -10.62 -5.31 -20.06
CA ARG A 83 -11.78 -5.21 -20.93
C ARG A 83 -12.54 -3.89 -20.69
N PHE A 84 -12.75 -3.49 -19.44
CA PHE A 84 -13.36 -2.19 -19.13
C PHE A 84 -12.54 -1.04 -19.73
N PHE A 85 -11.22 -1.07 -19.56
CA PHE A 85 -10.32 -0.10 -20.17
C PHE A 85 -10.46 -0.05 -21.70
N ASP A 86 -10.36 -1.20 -22.38
CA ASP A 86 -10.44 -1.27 -23.84
C ASP A 86 -11.82 -0.85 -24.38
N VAL A 87 -12.89 -1.14 -23.63
CA VAL A 87 -14.26 -0.75 -23.96
C VAL A 87 -14.49 0.75 -23.81
N ILE A 88 -13.97 1.39 -22.76
CA ILE A 88 -14.02 2.86 -22.62
C ILE A 88 -13.18 3.51 -23.72
N LYS A 89 -12.00 2.97 -24.00
CA LYS A 89 -11.10 3.51 -25.03
C LYS A 89 -11.69 3.45 -26.42
N ASN A 90 -12.20 2.29 -26.83
CA ASN A 90 -12.58 2.02 -28.22
C ASN A 90 -14.10 2.09 -28.47
N GLY A 91 -14.91 2.23 -27.42
CA GLY A 91 -16.36 2.14 -27.50
C GLY A 91 -16.85 0.73 -27.81
N LEU A 92 -18.16 0.59 -28.01
CA LEU A 92 -18.80 -0.64 -28.47
C LEU A 92 -19.76 -0.31 -29.62
N LEU A 93 -19.34 -0.63 -30.85
CA LEU A 93 -20.08 -0.35 -32.08
C LEU A 93 -21.55 -0.83 -32.03
N ASN A 94 -21.81 -1.97 -31.39
CA ASN A 94 -23.14 -2.57 -31.33
C ASN A 94 -23.96 -2.20 -30.07
N ALA A 95 -23.46 -1.31 -29.20
CA ALA A 95 -24.09 -0.97 -27.92
C ALA A 95 -24.28 0.53 -27.69
N ALA A 96 -24.16 1.36 -28.74
CA ALA A 96 -24.22 2.83 -28.68
C ALA A 96 -23.25 3.46 -27.64
N MET A 97 -22.20 2.73 -27.24
CA MET A 97 -21.18 3.22 -26.32
C MET A 97 -20.09 3.95 -27.13
N PRO A 98 -19.93 5.27 -26.96
CA PRO A 98 -18.93 6.04 -27.69
C PRO A 98 -17.50 5.65 -27.27
N ALA A 99 -16.55 5.90 -28.16
CA ALA A 99 -15.12 5.75 -27.89
C ALA A 99 -14.56 7.02 -27.25
N TYR A 100 -13.76 6.88 -26.20
CA TYR A 100 -13.12 8.01 -25.51
C TYR A 100 -11.60 8.09 -25.73
N GLY A 101 -11.01 7.18 -26.52
CA GLY A 101 -9.57 7.15 -26.76
C GLY A 101 -8.98 8.41 -27.43
N ASP A 102 -9.80 9.19 -28.13
CA ASP A 102 -9.39 10.46 -28.75
C ASP A 102 -9.57 11.67 -27.81
N THR A 103 -10.31 11.51 -26.71
CA THR A 103 -10.67 12.61 -25.78
C THR A 103 -10.15 12.43 -24.36
N MET A 104 -9.73 11.22 -24.00
CA MET A 104 -9.12 10.86 -22.72
C MET A 104 -7.78 10.17 -22.95
N SER A 105 -6.77 10.53 -22.17
CA SER A 105 -5.52 9.78 -22.06
C SER A 105 -5.74 8.39 -21.48
N ASP A 106 -4.78 7.49 -21.68
CA ASP A 106 -4.85 6.14 -21.11
C ASP A 106 -4.91 6.20 -19.57
N GLU A 107 -4.21 7.13 -18.92
CA GLU A 107 -4.29 7.29 -17.46
C GLU A 107 -5.69 7.74 -17.01
N GLU A 108 -6.34 8.62 -17.76
CA GLU A 108 -7.73 9.04 -17.49
C GLU A 108 -8.71 7.87 -17.66
N ILE A 109 -8.56 7.09 -18.74
CA ILE A 109 -9.40 5.91 -18.98
C ILE A 109 -9.20 4.86 -17.87
N TRP A 110 -7.96 4.61 -17.45
CA TRP A 110 -7.69 3.71 -16.33
C TRP A 110 -8.33 4.24 -15.03
N ALA A 111 -8.27 5.54 -14.80
CA ALA A 111 -8.90 6.15 -13.64
C ALA A 111 -10.43 5.96 -13.64
N GLN A 112 -11.08 5.97 -14.81
CA GLN A 112 -12.49 5.61 -14.94
C GLN A 112 -12.77 4.14 -14.56
N VAL A 113 -11.87 3.21 -14.91
CA VAL A 113 -11.98 1.81 -14.46
C VAL A 113 -11.94 1.74 -12.94
N VAL A 114 -11.01 2.44 -12.29
CA VAL A 114 -10.91 2.52 -10.83
C VAL A 114 -12.20 3.06 -10.23
N HIS A 115 -12.76 4.14 -10.77
CA HIS A 115 -14.01 4.72 -10.31
C HIS A 115 -15.20 3.75 -10.43
N VAL A 116 -15.32 3.05 -11.56
CA VAL A 116 -16.36 2.02 -11.75
C VAL A 116 -16.23 0.90 -10.72
N ARG A 117 -15.01 0.47 -10.36
CA ARG A 117 -14.82 -0.51 -9.27
C ARG A 117 -15.27 0.01 -7.91
N GLU A 118 -15.06 1.30 -7.62
CA GLU A 118 -15.56 1.92 -6.39
C GLU A 118 -17.10 1.93 -6.35
N LEU A 119 -17.75 2.24 -7.47
CA LEU A 119 -19.22 2.19 -7.60
C LEU A 119 -19.74 0.77 -7.37
N GLN A 120 -19.14 -0.23 -8.05
CA GLN A 120 -19.48 -1.64 -7.88
C GLN A 120 -19.32 -2.10 -6.44
N ALA A 121 -18.18 -1.80 -5.81
CA ALA A 121 -17.92 -2.20 -4.43
C ALA A 121 -18.97 -1.63 -3.46
N LYS A 122 -19.36 -0.36 -3.65
CA LYS A 122 -20.40 0.29 -2.85
C LYS A 122 -21.76 -0.36 -3.08
N ALA A 123 -22.16 -0.57 -4.33
CA ALA A 123 -23.45 -1.16 -4.68
C ALA A 123 -23.57 -2.60 -4.16
N LEU A 124 -22.55 -3.43 -4.39
CA LEU A 124 -22.53 -4.82 -3.93
C LEU A 124 -22.53 -4.91 -2.40
N ARG A 125 -21.87 -3.99 -1.69
CA ARG A 125 -21.97 -3.92 -0.23
C ARG A 125 -23.39 -3.61 0.22
N THR A 126 -24.08 -2.68 -0.44
CA THR A 126 -25.46 -2.32 -0.12
C THR A 126 -26.41 -3.49 -0.38
N GLU A 127 -26.21 -4.24 -1.46
CA GLU A 127 -27.08 -5.36 -1.85
C GLU A 127 -26.85 -6.62 -1.01
N PHE A 128 -25.59 -7.04 -0.82
CA PHE A 128 -25.25 -8.33 -0.19
C PHE A 128 -24.84 -8.21 1.28
N GLY A 129 -24.60 -6.99 1.77
CA GLY A 129 -24.19 -6.74 3.15
C GLY A 129 -22.76 -7.19 3.45
N SER A 130 -22.50 -7.42 4.74
CA SER A 130 -21.22 -7.88 5.27
C SER A 130 -21.39 -9.22 5.97
N PRO A 131 -20.33 -10.04 6.11
CA PRO A 131 -20.34 -11.19 7.00
C PRO A 131 -20.78 -10.78 8.41
N LYS A 132 -21.78 -11.46 8.94
CA LYS A 132 -22.36 -11.21 10.27
C LYS A 132 -22.60 -12.54 10.98
N PRO A 133 -22.55 -12.56 12.31
CA PRO A 133 -22.90 -13.77 13.05
C PRO A 133 -24.41 -13.99 13.00
N ASP A 134 -24.82 -15.25 13.18
CA ASP A 134 -26.21 -15.60 13.47
C ASP A 134 -26.64 -15.12 14.87
N ALA A 135 -27.90 -15.37 15.23
CA ALA A 135 -28.46 -14.98 16.52
C ALA A 135 -27.74 -15.63 17.73
N SER A 136 -26.97 -16.70 17.52
CA SER A 136 -26.18 -17.36 18.55
C SER A 136 -24.75 -16.81 18.64
N GLY A 137 -24.37 -15.83 17.80
CA GLY A 137 -23.02 -15.28 17.76
C GLY A 137 -22.02 -16.08 16.91
N VAL A 138 -22.49 -16.98 16.04
CA VAL A 138 -21.63 -17.80 15.18
C VAL A 138 -21.57 -17.22 13.77
N TYR A 139 -20.36 -16.95 13.30
CA TYR A 139 -20.08 -16.63 11.90
C TYR A 139 -19.99 -17.90 11.07
N SER A 140 -20.46 -17.82 9.83
CA SER A 140 -20.29 -18.87 8.84
C SER A 140 -19.48 -18.36 7.65
N SER A 141 -18.37 -19.02 7.37
CA SER A 141 -17.64 -18.92 6.11
C SER A 141 -18.01 -20.09 5.20
N ALA A 142 -17.49 -20.09 3.97
CA ALA A 142 -17.64 -21.17 3.02
C ALA A 142 -17.15 -22.53 3.55
N LEU A 143 -16.17 -22.53 4.46
CA LEU A 143 -15.48 -23.76 4.89
C LEU A 143 -15.55 -24.05 6.39
N HIS A 144 -15.80 -23.05 7.22
CA HIS A 144 -15.81 -23.14 8.68
C HIS A 144 -16.88 -22.29 9.33
N LYS A 145 -17.30 -22.71 10.52
CA LYS A 145 -18.05 -21.89 11.47
C LYS A 145 -17.14 -21.48 12.62
N PHE A 146 -17.31 -20.26 13.12
CA PHE A 146 -16.48 -19.74 14.20
C PHE A 146 -17.19 -18.67 15.02
N ARG A 147 -16.69 -18.43 16.23
CA ARG A 147 -17.04 -17.30 17.08
C ARG A 147 -15.93 -16.27 17.05
N VAL A 148 -16.28 -15.01 17.21
CA VAL A 148 -15.31 -13.96 17.50
C VAL A 148 -15.37 -13.66 18.98
N GLU A 149 -14.26 -13.90 19.67
CA GLU A 149 -14.11 -13.65 21.11
C GLU A 149 -13.17 -12.48 21.35
N THR A 150 -13.51 -11.64 22.31
CA THR A 150 -12.57 -10.65 22.83
C THR A 150 -11.43 -11.36 23.56
N PHE A 151 -10.19 -11.03 23.21
CA PHE A 151 -9.00 -11.51 23.91
C PHE A 151 -8.43 -10.44 24.84
N VAL A 152 -8.22 -9.22 24.33
CA VAL A 152 -7.82 -8.04 25.13
C VAL A 152 -8.77 -6.90 24.77
N ASP A 153 -9.41 -6.24 25.72
CA ASP A 153 -10.39 -5.16 25.46
C ASP A 153 -10.01 -3.78 26.00
N ASN A 154 -8.94 -3.68 26.79
CA ASN A 154 -8.53 -2.41 27.39
C ASN A 154 -7.00 -2.33 27.59
N GLY A 155 -6.52 -1.11 27.83
CA GLY A 155 -5.12 -0.81 28.17
C GLY A 155 -4.14 -0.75 27.00
N LEU A 156 -4.53 -1.23 25.80
CA LEU A 156 -3.74 -1.05 24.57
C LEU A 156 -3.87 0.37 24.01
N ARG A 157 -2.85 0.83 23.29
CA ARG A 157 -2.80 2.17 22.67
C ARG A 157 -2.26 2.09 21.26
N VAL A 158 -3.14 2.17 20.27
CA VAL A 158 -2.81 1.96 18.85
C VAL A 158 -1.95 0.70 18.67
N PRO A 159 -2.43 -0.49 19.10
CA PRO A 159 -1.63 -1.70 19.05
C PRO A 159 -1.26 -2.02 17.60
N TRP A 160 -0.02 -2.51 17.39
CA TRP A 160 0.57 -2.63 16.06
C TRP A 160 0.90 -4.06 15.65
N SER A 161 1.47 -4.87 16.56
CA SER A 161 1.82 -6.26 16.28
C SER A 161 1.72 -7.10 17.55
N MET A 162 1.56 -8.41 17.37
CA MET A 162 1.58 -9.38 18.44
C MET A 162 2.42 -10.61 18.09
N SER A 163 3.08 -11.20 19.08
CA SER A 163 3.87 -12.43 18.90
C SER A 163 4.00 -13.20 20.22
N TRP A 164 4.09 -14.53 20.18
CA TRP A 164 4.05 -15.38 21.39
C TRP A 164 5.44 -15.72 21.91
N LEU A 165 5.60 -15.63 23.23
CA LEU A 165 6.69 -16.23 23.97
C LEU A 165 6.49 -17.75 24.05
N LYS A 166 7.59 -18.48 24.28
CA LYS A 166 7.58 -19.95 24.40
C LYS A 166 6.67 -20.49 25.51
N ASP A 167 6.48 -19.70 26.57
CA ASP A 167 5.62 -20.08 27.68
C ASP A 167 4.12 -19.92 27.36
N GLY A 168 3.77 -19.32 26.22
CA GLY A 168 2.40 -19.09 25.74
C GLY A 168 1.84 -17.70 26.03
N ARG A 169 2.55 -16.84 26.77
CA ARG A 169 2.21 -15.41 26.86
C ARG A 169 2.49 -14.72 25.52
N ALA A 170 1.85 -13.59 25.26
CA ALA A 170 2.09 -12.80 24.06
C ALA A 170 2.79 -11.47 24.41
N LEU A 171 3.55 -10.94 23.45
CA LEU A 171 4.02 -9.56 23.44
C LEU A 171 3.15 -8.78 22.47
N VAL A 172 2.73 -7.58 22.87
CA VAL A 172 1.95 -6.66 22.02
C VAL A 172 2.62 -5.31 22.01
N THR A 173 3.00 -4.83 20.83
CA THR A 173 3.55 -3.48 20.65
C THR A 173 2.44 -2.46 20.49
N ASN A 174 2.62 -1.30 21.10
CA ASN A 174 1.78 -0.13 20.97
C ASN A 174 2.58 0.94 20.22
N ARG A 175 2.01 1.48 19.14
CA ARG A 175 2.72 2.45 18.28
C ARG A 175 3.33 3.63 19.05
N PRO A 176 2.71 4.18 20.13
CA PRO A 176 3.31 5.25 20.92
C PRO A 176 4.60 4.91 21.68
N GLY A 177 5.12 3.67 21.59
CA GLY A 177 6.45 3.33 22.11
C GLY A 177 6.48 2.34 23.29
N THR A 178 5.35 1.73 23.65
CA THR A 178 5.28 0.75 24.74
C THR A 178 5.03 -0.66 24.21
N MET A 179 5.41 -1.67 24.98
CA MET A 179 5.10 -3.07 24.68
C MET A 179 4.58 -3.74 25.95
N ASN A 180 3.45 -4.44 25.85
CA ASN A 180 2.86 -5.17 26.97
C ASN A 180 3.13 -6.67 26.85
N ILE A 181 3.28 -7.33 27.99
CA ILE A 181 3.13 -8.79 28.10
C ILE A 181 1.65 -9.07 28.31
N VAL A 182 1.04 -9.91 27.48
CA VAL A 182 -0.35 -10.36 27.59
C VAL A 182 -0.37 -11.81 28.06
N GLU A 183 -1.14 -12.07 29.11
CA GLU A 183 -1.28 -13.40 29.68
C GLU A 183 -2.10 -14.33 28.78
N LYS A 184 -2.01 -15.65 29.00
CA LYS A 184 -2.68 -16.67 28.15
C LYS A 184 -4.20 -16.51 28.09
N ASN A 185 -4.79 -15.97 29.15
CA ASN A 185 -6.22 -15.71 29.26
C ASN A 185 -6.63 -14.36 28.64
N GLY A 186 -5.68 -13.59 28.08
CA GLY A 186 -5.93 -12.27 27.51
C GLY A 186 -5.85 -11.11 28.50
N SER A 187 -5.55 -11.36 29.78
CA SER A 187 -5.30 -10.27 30.73
C SER A 187 -4.04 -9.49 30.36
N LEU A 188 -4.13 -8.15 30.37
CA LEU A 188 -2.99 -7.28 30.11
C LEU A 188 -2.05 -7.29 31.33
N GLY A 189 -0.84 -7.79 31.13
CA GLY A 189 0.22 -7.81 32.13
C GLY A 189 1.09 -6.56 32.11
N SER A 190 2.29 -6.67 32.68
CA SER A 190 3.25 -5.56 32.81
C SER A 190 3.73 -5.03 31.47
N GLU A 191 3.99 -3.73 31.41
CA GLU A 191 4.81 -3.13 30.34
C GLU A 191 6.26 -3.60 30.43
N VAL A 192 6.86 -3.80 29.26
CA VAL A 192 8.28 -4.09 29.10
C VAL A 192 9.06 -2.78 29.22
N THR A 193 10.00 -2.73 30.16
CA THR A 193 10.86 -1.57 30.40
C THR A 193 12.17 -1.65 29.62
N GLY A 194 12.83 -0.51 29.40
CA GLY A 194 14.15 -0.47 28.75
C GLY A 194 14.13 -0.71 27.24
N LEU A 195 12.96 -0.57 26.59
CA LEU A 195 12.82 -0.62 25.14
C LEU A 195 13.67 0.48 24.46
N PRO A 196 14.08 0.28 23.19
CA PRO A 196 14.73 1.34 22.43
C PRO A 196 13.81 2.56 22.28
N GLU A 197 14.42 3.75 22.25
CA GLU A 197 13.69 4.98 21.97
C GLU A 197 13.12 4.95 20.55
N SER A 198 11.82 5.20 20.44
CA SER A 198 11.09 5.26 19.17
C SER A 198 10.33 6.57 19.07
N SER A 199 10.28 7.16 17.88
CA SER A 199 9.52 8.39 17.64
C SER A 199 8.17 8.11 16.95
N GLU A 200 7.08 8.60 17.52
CA GLU A 200 5.76 8.57 16.88
C GLU A 200 5.63 9.73 15.89
N ILE A 201 5.90 9.46 14.61
CA ILE A 201 5.82 10.44 13.51
C ILE A 201 4.84 9.93 12.47
N GLY A 202 3.61 10.45 12.49
CA GLY A 202 2.53 10.07 11.58
C GLY A 202 2.18 8.58 11.68
N GLN A 203 2.66 7.78 10.75
CA GLN A 203 2.50 6.32 10.71
C GLN A 203 3.58 5.57 11.50
N GLY A 204 4.68 6.23 11.89
CA GLY A 204 5.82 5.64 12.61
C GLY A 204 5.57 5.47 14.11
N GLY A 205 6.47 4.72 14.76
CA GLY A 205 6.40 4.39 16.19
C GLY A 205 7.08 3.07 16.51
N LEU A 206 6.71 2.43 17.62
CA LEU A 206 7.12 1.05 17.91
C LEU A 206 6.18 0.09 17.17
N MET A 207 6.72 -0.63 16.19
CA MET A 207 5.93 -1.32 15.17
C MET A 207 5.93 -2.82 15.41
N GLU A 208 6.77 -3.58 14.72
CA GLU A 208 6.73 -5.04 14.75
C GLU A 208 7.42 -5.60 15.99
N VAL A 209 6.82 -6.64 16.57
CA VAL A 209 7.50 -7.58 17.45
C VAL A 209 7.46 -8.97 16.83
N ALA A 210 8.61 -9.61 16.72
CA ALA A 210 8.75 -10.97 16.21
C ALA A 210 9.59 -11.81 17.17
N VAL A 211 8.95 -12.71 17.91
CA VAL A 211 9.64 -13.65 18.79
C VAL A 211 10.23 -14.78 17.96
N HIS A 212 11.53 -15.05 18.13
CA HIS A 212 12.17 -16.13 17.43
C HIS A 212 11.69 -17.50 17.98
N PRO A 213 11.33 -18.47 17.11
CA PRO A 213 10.68 -19.71 17.56
C PRO A 213 11.52 -20.57 18.52
N THR A 214 12.85 -20.57 18.37
CA THR A 214 13.69 -21.61 19.02
C THR A 214 14.78 -21.10 19.96
N ASN A 215 15.21 -19.84 19.88
CA ASN A 215 16.44 -19.37 20.56
C ASN A 215 16.20 -18.24 21.58
N GLY A 216 14.95 -17.79 21.74
CA GLY A 216 14.56 -16.79 22.73
C GLY A 216 14.94 -15.35 22.39
N TRP A 217 15.52 -15.10 21.21
CA TRP A 217 15.66 -13.75 20.69
C TRP A 217 14.30 -13.17 20.32
N ILE A 218 14.14 -11.88 20.54
CA ILE A 218 12.96 -11.11 20.15
C ILE A 218 13.46 -9.99 19.24
N TYR A 219 12.80 -9.78 18.12
CA TYR A 219 13.16 -8.75 17.14
C TYR A 219 12.10 -7.65 17.18
N LEU A 220 12.57 -6.40 17.13
CA LEU A 220 11.72 -5.22 17.08
C LEU A 220 12.04 -4.40 15.85
N SER A 221 10.99 -3.95 15.15
CA SER A 221 11.09 -2.87 14.18
C SER A 221 10.42 -1.63 14.73
N TYR A 222 11.08 -0.47 14.63
CA TYR A 222 10.56 0.79 15.13
C TYR A 222 11.07 1.98 14.32
N THR A 223 10.46 3.14 14.52
CA THR A 223 10.91 4.40 13.95
C THR A 223 12.03 4.97 14.82
N GLU A 224 13.27 4.80 14.39
CA GLU A 224 14.39 5.47 15.03
C GLU A 224 14.36 6.97 14.69
N PRO A 225 14.42 7.86 15.70
CA PRO A 225 14.56 9.29 15.46
C PRO A 225 15.91 9.61 14.85
N LYS A 226 15.96 10.63 13.98
CA LYS A 226 17.23 11.20 13.54
C LYS A 226 17.93 11.83 14.75
N LYS A 227 19.26 11.69 14.85
CA LYS A 227 20.05 12.12 16.02
C LYS A 227 19.72 13.54 16.51
N ASP A 228 19.53 14.47 15.58
CA ASP A 228 19.28 15.88 15.88
C ASP A 228 17.83 16.32 15.61
N SER A 229 16.90 15.39 15.37
CA SER A 229 15.50 15.69 15.06
C SER A 229 14.56 14.53 15.38
N SER A 230 13.72 14.69 16.39
CA SER A 230 12.65 13.73 16.71
C SER A 230 11.48 13.77 15.71
N ARG A 231 11.45 14.75 14.79
CA ARG A 231 10.44 14.88 13.72
C ARG A 231 10.83 14.18 12.43
N GLU A 232 12.07 13.71 12.35
CA GLU A 232 12.56 12.88 11.26
C GLU A 232 12.88 11.50 11.82
N GLY A 233 12.67 10.47 11.00
CA GLY A 233 12.98 9.12 11.44
C GLY A 233 13.01 8.14 10.28
N LEU A 234 13.50 6.93 10.53
CA LEU A 234 13.48 5.80 9.61
C LEU A 234 13.29 4.50 10.38
N THR A 235 12.85 3.46 9.68
CA THR A 235 12.74 2.11 10.23
C THR A 235 14.11 1.65 10.71
N LYS A 236 14.18 1.03 11.88
CA LYS A 236 15.37 0.36 12.42
C LYS A 236 14.96 -0.98 13.00
N ILE A 237 15.84 -1.97 12.87
CA ILE A 237 15.62 -3.32 13.40
C ILE A 237 16.68 -3.65 14.43
N VAL A 238 16.22 -4.10 15.59
CA VAL A 238 17.07 -4.61 16.67
C VAL A 238 16.57 -5.98 17.11
N ARG A 239 17.42 -6.74 17.78
CA ARG A 239 17.02 -7.89 18.58
C ARG A 239 17.47 -7.75 20.02
N GLY A 240 16.80 -8.45 20.93
CA GLY A 240 17.09 -8.45 22.35
C GLY A 240 16.43 -9.63 23.04
N LYS A 241 16.48 -9.62 24.37
CA LYS A 241 15.81 -10.59 25.24
C LYS A 241 14.95 -9.85 26.28
N ILE A 242 14.06 -10.59 26.91
CA ILE A 242 13.32 -10.10 28.08
C ILE A 242 13.74 -10.91 29.30
N GLU A 243 14.20 -10.22 30.33
CA GLU A 243 14.51 -10.77 31.66
C GLU A 243 13.55 -10.14 32.67
N GLY A 244 12.67 -10.96 33.26
CA GLY A 244 11.52 -10.45 34.00
C GLY A 244 10.57 -9.67 33.08
N ASN A 245 10.53 -8.35 33.24
CA ASN A 245 9.81 -7.42 32.37
C ASN A 245 10.74 -6.34 31.75
N ARG A 246 12.04 -6.61 31.65
CA ARG A 246 13.02 -5.65 31.10
C ARG A 246 13.63 -6.16 29.80
N TRP A 247 13.69 -5.30 28.80
CA TRP A 247 14.43 -5.51 27.56
C TRP A 247 15.94 -5.42 27.80
N THR A 248 16.68 -6.44 27.40
CA THR A 248 18.12 -6.56 27.61
C THR A 248 18.83 -7.13 26.37
N SER A 249 20.17 -7.17 26.40
CA SER A 249 21.00 -7.82 25.37
C SER A 249 20.77 -7.29 23.96
N GLN A 250 20.49 -5.99 23.80
CA GLN A 250 20.14 -5.40 22.51
C GLN A 250 21.29 -5.47 21.50
N GLN A 251 20.96 -5.86 20.26
CA GLN A 251 21.86 -5.85 19.11
C GLN A 251 21.14 -5.23 17.91
N THR A 252 21.83 -4.35 17.19
CA THR A 252 21.31 -3.81 15.91
C THR A 252 21.39 -4.88 14.84
N ILE A 253 20.27 -5.10 14.14
CA ILE A 253 20.16 -6.03 13.01
C ILE A 253 20.21 -5.27 11.68
N TRP A 254 19.56 -4.11 11.62
CA TRP A 254 19.60 -3.26 10.45
C TRP A 254 19.37 -1.80 10.82
N GLU A 255 20.15 -0.91 10.23
CA GLU A 255 20.05 0.55 10.35
C GLU A 255 20.53 1.17 9.03
N ALA A 256 19.87 2.24 8.60
CA ALA A 256 20.28 3.00 7.43
C ALA A 256 21.10 4.24 7.84
N PRO A 257 21.95 4.79 6.94
CA PRO A 257 22.64 6.04 7.22
C PRO A 257 21.66 7.20 7.51
N GLN A 258 22.01 8.04 8.48
CA GLN A 258 21.16 9.15 8.98
C GLN A 258 20.72 10.15 7.90
N GLN A 259 21.45 10.25 6.78
CA GLN A 259 21.07 11.10 5.64
C GLN A 259 19.76 10.67 4.96
N PHE A 260 19.31 9.43 5.17
CA PHE A 260 18.04 8.91 4.66
C PHE A 260 16.88 9.11 5.65
N TYR A 261 17.09 9.79 6.78
CA TYR A 261 16.03 10.03 7.75
C TYR A 261 15.29 11.29 7.31
N ASN A 262 13.97 11.23 7.25
CA ASN A 262 13.13 12.33 6.78
C ASN A 262 11.85 12.46 7.61
N GLY A 263 11.18 13.61 7.47
CA GLY A 263 10.00 13.99 8.25
C GLY A 263 8.65 13.74 7.59
N GLN A 264 8.58 12.90 6.55
CA GLN A 264 7.31 12.66 5.82
C GLN A 264 6.25 11.95 6.67
N GLY A 265 6.65 11.23 7.72
CA GLY A 265 5.71 10.57 8.65
C GLY A 265 4.83 9.48 8.02
N ILE A 266 5.17 8.98 6.84
CA ILE A 266 4.41 7.94 6.13
C ILE A 266 5.33 6.84 5.61
N HIS A 267 4.76 5.66 5.39
CA HIS A 267 5.31 4.54 4.63
C HIS A 267 6.58 3.91 5.23
N PHE A 268 6.54 3.53 6.51
CA PHE A 268 7.67 2.90 7.19
C PHE A 268 7.85 1.41 6.85
N GLY A 269 6.83 0.72 6.36
CA GLY A 269 6.82 -0.74 6.27
C GLY A 269 6.83 -1.37 7.66
N SER A 270 7.96 -2.01 8.02
CA SER A 270 8.34 -2.51 9.36
C SER A 270 8.02 -3.97 9.70
N LYS A 271 7.48 -4.79 8.80
CA LYS A 271 7.19 -6.21 9.12
C LYS A 271 8.45 -7.07 9.11
N ILE A 272 8.48 -8.12 9.94
CA ILE A 272 9.59 -9.08 10.05
C ILE A 272 9.03 -10.50 9.98
N VAL A 273 9.67 -11.40 9.21
CA VAL A 273 9.34 -12.83 9.20
C VAL A 273 10.61 -13.68 9.10
N PHE A 274 10.63 -14.83 9.79
CA PHE A 274 11.74 -15.80 9.74
C PHE A 274 11.44 -16.92 8.76
N ASP A 275 12.43 -17.33 7.97
CA ASP A 275 12.30 -18.45 7.03
C ASP A 275 12.53 -19.83 7.64
N GLY A 276 12.96 -19.86 8.90
CA GLY A 276 13.31 -21.10 9.62
C GLY A 276 14.59 -21.76 9.11
N LYS A 277 15.38 -21.07 8.27
CA LYS A 277 16.63 -21.52 7.66
C LYS A 277 17.81 -20.59 7.99
N GLY A 278 17.67 -19.79 9.04
CA GLY A 278 18.71 -18.86 9.51
C GLY A 278 18.60 -17.45 8.93
N HIS A 279 17.53 -17.12 8.18
CA HIS A 279 17.30 -15.79 7.65
C HIS A 279 16.03 -15.16 8.19
N LEU A 280 16.02 -13.83 8.15
CA LEU A 280 14.83 -13.02 8.32
C LEU A 280 14.62 -12.14 7.09
N PHE A 281 13.36 -11.88 6.79
CA PHE A 281 12.93 -10.87 5.83
C PHE A 281 12.26 -9.73 6.55
N PHE A 282 12.43 -8.51 6.03
CA PHE A 282 11.71 -7.36 6.56
C PHE A 282 11.40 -6.29 5.51
N SER A 283 10.38 -5.48 5.77
CA SER A 283 9.95 -4.41 4.87
C SER A 283 10.40 -3.02 5.31
N VAL A 284 10.77 -2.19 4.34
CA VAL A 284 10.95 -0.74 4.49
C VAL A 284 10.19 -0.05 3.38
N GLY A 285 9.17 0.75 3.74
CA GLY A 285 8.40 1.49 2.75
C GLY A 285 9.17 2.67 2.14
N GLU A 286 8.57 3.34 1.17
CA GLU A 286 9.27 4.29 0.30
C GLU A 286 9.45 5.72 0.87
N ARG A 287 8.79 5.99 2.01
CA ARG A 287 8.93 7.25 2.76
C ARG A 287 8.61 8.54 2.00
N GLY A 288 7.68 8.50 1.04
CA GLY A 288 7.28 9.63 0.21
C GLY A 288 8.27 9.98 -0.91
N GLY A 289 9.34 9.19 -1.08
CA GLY A 289 10.35 9.32 -2.13
C GLY A 289 9.91 8.83 -3.52
N ASN A 290 8.73 8.21 -3.65
CA ASN A 290 8.14 7.65 -4.87
C ASN A 290 9.19 6.93 -5.73
N MET A 291 9.77 7.62 -6.72
CA MET A 291 10.80 7.08 -7.62
C MET A 291 12.04 6.55 -6.89
N LEU A 292 12.32 6.97 -5.65
CA LEU A 292 13.41 6.41 -4.87
C LEU A 292 13.23 4.90 -4.58
N ALA A 293 11.98 4.39 -4.61
CA ALA A 293 11.71 2.95 -4.52
C ALA A 293 12.37 2.14 -5.64
N GLN A 294 12.57 2.75 -6.82
CA GLN A 294 13.24 2.15 -7.99
C GLN A 294 14.77 2.19 -7.88
N SER A 295 15.33 3.06 -7.04
CA SER A 295 16.78 3.18 -6.87
C SER A 295 17.30 2.15 -5.87
N LEU A 296 18.32 1.39 -6.28
CA LEU A 296 19.08 0.49 -5.41
C LEU A 296 20.09 1.26 -4.53
N GLU A 297 20.26 2.57 -4.74
CA GLU A 297 21.12 3.45 -3.94
C GLU A 297 20.41 4.04 -2.72
N THR A 298 19.16 3.65 -2.47
CA THR A 298 18.37 4.15 -1.33
C THR A 298 17.73 3.00 -0.55
N PRO A 299 17.47 3.19 0.75
CA PRO A 299 16.89 2.13 1.56
C PRO A 299 15.38 1.94 1.36
N TYR A 300 14.76 2.82 0.57
CA TYR A 300 13.32 3.03 0.50
C TYR A 300 12.62 2.05 -0.43
N GLY A 301 11.44 1.57 -0.05
CA GLY A 301 10.57 0.77 -0.93
C GLY A 301 11.17 -0.59 -1.26
N LYS A 302 11.66 -1.29 -0.22
CA LYS A 302 12.41 -2.55 -0.33
C LYS A 302 11.83 -3.61 0.62
N ILE A 303 11.97 -4.87 0.20
CA ILE A 303 12.01 -5.99 1.13
C ILE A 303 13.46 -6.46 1.19
N TYR A 304 13.96 -6.63 2.41
CA TYR A 304 15.31 -7.09 2.70
C TYR A 304 15.32 -8.56 3.13
N ARG A 305 16.46 -9.22 2.95
CA ARG A 305 16.80 -10.52 3.53
C ARG A 305 18.16 -10.43 4.21
N LEU A 306 18.24 -10.78 5.49
CA LEU A 306 19.48 -10.87 6.25
C LEU A 306 19.56 -12.23 6.96
N ASN A 307 20.75 -12.62 7.39
CA ASN A 307 20.88 -13.63 8.43
C ASN A 307 20.24 -13.11 9.72
N GLU A 308 19.83 -14.01 10.61
CA GLU A 308 19.20 -13.64 11.88
C GLU A 308 20.09 -12.74 12.77
N ASP A 309 21.40 -12.73 12.59
CA ASP A 309 22.32 -11.84 13.31
C ASP A 309 22.55 -10.47 12.63
N GLY A 310 21.87 -10.20 11.51
CA GLY A 310 21.99 -8.96 10.75
C GLY A 310 23.10 -8.99 9.68
N THR A 311 23.90 -10.05 9.60
CA THR A 311 24.87 -10.20 8.51
C THR A 311 24.16 -10.46 7.17
N VAL A 312 24.79 -10.05 6.07
CA VAL A 312 24.19 -10.16 4.73
C VAL A 312 24.55 -11.52 4.10
N PRO A 313 23.57 -12.34 3.69
CA PRO A 313 23.82 -13.56 2.94
C PRO A 313 24.56 -13.26 1.64
N SER A 314 25.64 -13.99 1.36
CA SER A 314 26.48 -13.78 0.17
C SER A 314 25.73 -14.03 -1.14
N ASP A 315 24.64 -14.79 -1.10
CA ASP A 315 23.80 -15.11 -2.25
C ASP A 315 22.72 -14.06 -2.52
N ASN A 316 22.63 -12.97 -1.75
CA ASN A 316 21.66 -11.91 -2.02
C ASN A 316 21.90 -11.23 -3.40
N PRO A 317 20.84 -10.78 -4.09
CA PRO A 317 20.92 -10.36 -5.49
C PRO A 317 21.81 -9.13 -5.74
N TYR A 318 22.01 -8.29 -4.72
CA TYR A 318 22.70 -7.01 -4.83
C TYR A 318 23.99 -6.89 -3.99
N VAL A 319 24.54 -8.01 -3.53
CA VAL A 319 25.87 -8.03 -2.90
C VAL A 319 26.91 -7.51 -3.89
N GLY A 320 27.69 -6.51 -3.47
CA GLY A 320 28.69 -5.84 -4.31
C GLY A 320 28.12 -4.94 -5.42
N LYS A 321 26.80 -4.76 -5.49
CA LYS A 321 26.13 -3.97 -6.54
C LYS A 321 25.36 -2.76 -6.00
N SER A 322 25.14 -2.69 -4.69
CA SER A 322 24.35 -1.65 -4.02
C SER A 322 24.92 -1.39 -2.62
N PRO A 323 24.82 -0.17 -2.09
CA PRO A 323 25.13 0.14 -0.68
C PRO A 323 24.15 -0.53 0.30
N PHE A 324 23.05 -1.09 -0.19
CA PHE A 324 22.05 -1.84 0.57
C PHE A 324 22.02 -3.31 0.11
N PRO A 325 23.10 -4.08 0.32
CA PRO A 325 23.26 -5.45 -0.21
C PRO A 325 22.28 -6.46 0.41
N GLY A 326 21.63 -6.11 1.52
CA GLY A 326 20.53 -6.87 2.11
C GLY A 326 19.24 -6.83 1.28
N THR A 327 19.14 -5.98 0.26
CA THR A 327 17.92 -5.87 -0.58
C THR A 327 17.61 -7.22 -1.23
N TRP A 328 16.38 -7.69 -1.06
CA TRP A 328 15.87 -8.89 -1.71
C TRP A 328 15.00 -8.54 -2.91
N SER A 329 14.14 -7.53 -2.79
CA SER A 329 13.33 -6.97 -3.87
C SER A 329 13.07 -5.48 -3.67
N TYR A 330 12.60 -4.80 -4.72
CA TYR A 330 12.44 -3.34 -4.74
C TYR A 330 11.22 -2.90 -5.55
N GLY A 331 10.96 -1.59 -5.60
CA GLY A 331 9.78 -1.07 -6.26
C GLY A 331 8.50 -1.29 -5.48
N HIS A 332 8.60 -1.26 -4.14
CA HIS A 332 7.47 -1.33 -3.21
C HIS A 332 7.07 0.08 -2.77
N ARG A 333 5.79 0.30 -2.49
CA ARG A 333 5.30 1.53 -1.87
C ARG A 333 5.35 1.41 -0.35
N ASN A 334 4.51 0.57 0.23
CA ASN A 334 4.41 0.47 1.68
C ASN A 334 3.91 -0.91 2.12
N PRO A 335 4.79 -1.92 2.17
CA PRO A 335 4.44 -3.26 2.63
C PRO A 335 4.11 -3.29 4.12
N GLN A 336 2.87 -3.63 4.46
CA GLN A 336 2.32 -3.61 5.82
C GLN A 336 2.09 -5.01 6.40
N GLY A 337 2.03 -6.05 5.56
CA GLY A 337 2.03 -7.45 5.95
C GLY A 337 3.16 -8.20 5.26
N LEU A 338 3.71 -9.21 5.94
CA LEU A 338 4.76 -10.08 5.40
C LEU A 338 4.66 -11.44 6.09
N THR A 339 4.57 -12.52 5.34
CA THR A 339 4.55 -13.88 5.90
C THR A 339 5.28 -14.86 5.01
N ILE A 340 5.63 -16.01 5.58
CA ILE A 340 6.15 -17.16 4.85
C ILE A 340 5.09 -18.25 4.88
N ALA A 341 4.62 -18.59 3.69
CA ALA A 341 3.61 -19.62 3.45
C ALA A 341 4.19 -21.02 3.74
N LEU A 342 3.32 -22.02 3.79
CA LEU A 342 3.70 -23.40 4.12
C LEU A 342 4.67 -24.04 3.11
N ASP A 343 4.71 -23.54 1.88
CA ASP A 343 5.63 -23.96 0.83
C ASP A 343 6.97 -23.17 0.85
N GLY A 344 7.15 -22.27 1.82
CA GLY A 344 8.35 -21.46 1.96
C GLY A 344 8.37 -20.20 1.10
N ARG A 345 7.32 -19.90 0.32
CA ARG A 345 7.21 -18.63 -0.42
C ARG A 345 6.95 -17.47 0.53
N VAL A 346 7.59 -16.34 0.23
CA VAL A 346 7.39 -15.07 0.95
C VAL A 346 6.25 -14.32 0.27
N TRP A 347 5.28 -13.86 1.06
CA TRP A 347 4.14 -13.10 0.59
C TRP A 347 4.05 -11.78 1.35
N ASP A 348 3.65 -10.72 0.67
CA ASP A 348 3.38 -9.44 1.29
C ASP A 348 1.98 -8.91 0.94
N THR A 349 1.57 -7.93 1.73
CA THR A 349 0.45 -7.04 1.45
C THR A 349 0.94 -5.61 1.55
N GLU A 350 0.57 -4.76 0.59
CA GLU A 350 1.01 -3.37 0.59
C GLU A 350 -0.07 -2.36 0.22
N HIS A 351 0.07 -1.15 0.79
CA HIS A 351 -0.80 -0.03 0.47
C HIS A 351 -0.41 0.60 -0.85
N GLN A 352 -1.39 0.82 -1.71
CA GLN A 352 -1.28 1.69 -2.87
C GLN A 352 -1.91 3.08 -2.60
N PRO A 353 -2.00 3.98 -3.59
CA PRO A 353 -2.75 5.24 -3.47
C PRO A 353 -4.27 5.02 -3.23
N ARG A 354 -5.14 5.84 -3.84
CA ARG A 354 -6.59 5.60 -3.76
C ARG A 354 -6.91 4.39 -4.65
N GLY A 355 -7.11 3.25 -4.01
CA GLY A 355 -7.30 1.98 -4.69
C GLY A 355 -6.00 1.25 -4.99
N GLY A 356 -6.12 -0.05 -5.25
CA GLY A 356 -5.07 -0.84 -5.83
C GLY A 356 -4.16 -1.56 -4.84
N ASP A 357 -4.46 -1.62 -3.53
CA ASP A 357 -3.63 -2.39 -2.57
C ASP A 357 -3.37 -3.80 -3.08
N GLU A 358 -2.22 -4.37 -2.75
CA GLU A 358 -1.70 -5.55 -3.45
C GLU A 358 -1.42 -6.72 -2.52
N VAL A 359 -1.50 -7.94 -3.08
CA VAL A 359 -0.90 -9.16 -2.54
C VAL A 359 0.16 -9.61 -3.53
N ASN A 360 1.42 -9.67 -3.09
CA ASN A 360 2.52 -10.11 -3.95
C ASN A 360 3.21 -11.37 -3.42
N GLU A 361 3.62 -12.23 -4.35
CA GLU A 361 4.66 -13.24 -4.11
C GLU A 361 6.02 -12.53 -4.23
N ILE A 362 6.82 -12.57 -3.18
CA ILE A 362 8.09 -11.85 -3.08
C ILE A 362 9.25 -12.69 -3.63
N LEU A 363 9.81 -12.24 -4.76
CA LEU A 363 10.82 -12.94 -5.53
C LEU A 363 12.18 -12.26 -5.45
N LYS A 364 13.24 -13.08 -5.53
CA LYS A 364 14.64 -12.63 -5.51
C LYS A 364 14.93 -11.68 -6.67
N GLY A 365 15.38 -10.47 -6.34
CA GLY A 365 15.80 -9.45 -7.30
C GLY A 365 14.67 -8.80 -8.10
N ALA A 366 13.41 -9.11 -7.79
CA ALA A 366 12.27 -8.63 -8.54
C ALA A 366 11.95 -7.15 -8.25
N ASN A 367 11.43 -6.48 -9.27
CA ASN A 367 10.90 -5.11 -9.22
C ASN A 367 9.37 -5.14 -9.23
N TYR A 368 8.73 -4.59 -8.20
CA TYR A 368 7.27 -4.53 -8.06
C TYR A 368 6.65 -3.28 -8.68
N GLY A 369 7.48 -2.43 -9.29
CA GLY A 369 7.03 -1.42 -10.24
C GLY A 369 6.54 -0.12 -9.63
N TRP A 370 6.38 0.02 -8.32
CA TRP A 370 6.06 1.32 -7.72
C TRP A 370 7.19 2.34 -7.94
N PRO A 371 6.91 3.59 -8.39
CA PRO A 371 5.64 4.16 -8.86
C PRO A 371 5.58 4.25 -10.40
N VAL A 372 6.37 3.44 -11.10
CA VAL A 372 6.40 3.36 -12.57
C VAL A 372 5.04 2.86 -13.09
N ILE A 373 4.43 1.91 -12.38
CA ILE A 373 3.05 1.48 -12.56
C ILE A 373 2.26 1.65 -11.26
N SER A 374 0.94 1.71 -11.36
CA SER A 374 0.02 1.69 -10.21
C SER A 374 -1.36 1.22 -10.65
N HIS A 375 -2.03 0.48 -9.78
CA HIS A 375 -3.42 0.07 -9.96
C HIS A 375 -4.43 1.11 -9.44
N GLY A 376 -4.00 2.04 -8.57
CA GLY A 376 -4.83 3.11 -8.02
C GLY A 376 -4.66 4.47 -8.72
N ILE A 377 -5.45 5.44 -8.25
CA ILE A 377 -5.40 6.86 -8.66
C ILE A 377 -4.89 7.75 -7.51
N ASN A 378 -4.67 9.03 -7.78
CA ASN A 378 -4.29 9.96 -6.70
C ASN A 378 -5.45 10.20 -5.74
N TYR A 379 -5.12 10.45 -4.46
CA TYR A 379 -6.11 10.77 -3.43
C TYR A 379 -6.90 12.06 -3.69
N ASN A 380 -6.35 12.99 -4.49
CA ASN A 380 -7.05 14.21 -4.92
C ASN A 380 -7.98 13.98 -6.13
N ASP A 381 -8.30 12.72 -6.42
CA ASP A 381 -9.21 12.30 -7.49
C ASP A 381 -8.71 12.60 -8.91
N SER A 382 -7.39 12.69 -9.09
CA SER A 382 -6.77 12.81 -10.42
C SER A 382 -6.16 11.48 -10.90
N PRO A 383 -6.07 11.26 -12.22
CA PRO A 383 -5.35 10.12 -12.80
C PRO A 383 -3.90 10.06 -12.32
N PHE A 384 -3.29 8.86 -12.33
CA PHE A 384 -1.92 8.67 -11.85
C PHE A 384 -0.99 7.94 -12.83
N ARG A 385 -1.11 6.62 -12.94
CA ARG A 385 -0.26 5.74 -13.78
C ARG A 385 -1.10 4.61 -14.34
N LEU A 386 -0.59 4.01 -15.40
CA LEU A 386 -1.13 2.76 -15.94
C LEU A 386 -0.67 1.57 -15.08
N PRO A 387 -1.48 0.50 -14.99
CA PRO A 387 -1.17 -0.68 -14.19
C PRO A 387 -0.34 -1.72 -14.95
N TRP A 388 0.05 -1.46 -16.20
CA TRP A 388 0.84 -2.40 -17.01
C TRP A 388 2.25 -1.87 -17.32
N PRO A 389 3.25 -2.75 -17.38
CA PRO A 389 4.59 -2.39 -17.83
C PRO A 389 4.56 -1.88 -19.27
N LYS A 390 5.48 -0.96 -19.57
CA LYS A 390 5.84 -0.64 -20.95
C LYS A 390 6.65 -1.79 -21.55
N GLU A 391 6.68 -1.87 -22.87
CA GLU A 391 7.52 -2.83 -23.58
C GLU A 391 8.97 -2.75 -23.09
N GLY A 392 9.57 -3.92 -22.82
CA GLY A 392 10.93 -4.06 -22.30
C GLY A 392 11.09 -3.87 -20.78
N GLN A 393 10.02 -3.55 -20.03
CA GLN A 393 10.09 -3.51 -18.56
C GLN A 393 9.79 -4.86 -17.93
N ASP A 394 10.75 -5.38 -17.15
CA ASP A 394 10.56 -6.59 -16.34
C ASP A 394 10.06 -6.21 -14.94
N LEU A 395 8.73 -6.20 -14.78
CA LEU A 395 8.05 -5.89 -13.53
C LEU A 395 7.22 -7.09 -13.08
N LYS A 396 7.29 -7.39 -11.77
CA LYS A 396 6.43 -8.39 -11.15
C LYS A 396 5.11 -7.75 -10.77
N LEU A 397 4.04 -8.19 -11.41
CA LEU A 397 2.67 -7.76 -11.09
C LEU A 397 2.13 -8.52 -9.86
N PRO A 398 1.20 -7.90 -9.11
CA PRO A 398 0.57 -8.53 -7.97
C PRO A 398 -0.26 -9.75 -8.40
N LEU A 399 -0.36 -10.73 -7.50
CA LEU A 399 -1.28 -11.85 -7.69
C LEU A 399 -2.73 -11.35 -7.68
N PHE A 400 -3.01 -10.44 -6.75
CA PHE A 400 -4.33 -9.90 -6.49
C PHE A 400 -4.23 -8.45 -6.04
N ARG A 401 -5.26 -7.66 -6.38
CA ARG A 401 -5.40 -6.27 -5.94
C ARG A 401 -6.79 -5.98 -5.35
N TRP A 402 -6.83 -5.18 -4.29
CA TRP A 402 -8.07 -4.59 -3.78
C TRP A 402 -8.36 -3.28 -4.51
N LEU A 403 -9.48 -3.24 -5.22
CA LEU A 403 -10.00 -2.05 -5.88
C LEU A 403 -11.50 -1.95 -5.57
N PRO A 404 -11.92 -1.12 -4.60
CA PRO A 404 -11.14 -0.12 -3.84
C PRO A 404 -10.15 -0.72 -2.83
N SER A 405 -9.21 0.11 -2.39
CA SER A 405 -8.21 -0.20 -1.36
C SER A 405 -8.90 -0.50 -0.02
N THR A 406 -8.44 -1.53 0.67
CA THR A 406 -8.90 -1.89 2.02
C THR A 406 -7.98 -1.35 3.11
N GLY A 407 -6.88 -0.70 2.74
CA GLY A 407 -5.78 -0.40 3.64
C GLY A 407 -5.12 -1.70 4.13
N ALA A 408 -4.72 -2.56 3.19
CA ALA A 408 -4.15 -3.88 3.45
C ALA A 408 -3.01 -3.83 4.49
N SER A 409 -3.02 -4.75 5.45
CA SER A 409 -2.18 -4.69 6.65
C SER A 409 -1.61 -6.05 7.00
N GLY A 410 -1.64 -6.48 8.26
CA GLY A 410 -1.11 -7.77 8.69
C GLY A 410 -1.55 -8.93 7.80
N LEU A 411 -0.58 -9.82 7.55
CA LEU A 411 -0.71 -10.98 6.70
C LEU A 411 -0.13 -12.17 7.46
N ASP A 412 -0.87 -13.27 7.54
CA ASP A 412 -0.34 -14.53 8.03
C ASP A 412 -0.95 -15.71 7.28
N VAL A 413 -0.36 -16.90 7.44
CA VAL A 413 -0.82 -18.14 6.82
C VAL A 413 -1.40 -19.07 7.89
N VAL A 414 -2.51 -19.74 7.56
CA VAL A 414 -3.06 -20.77 8.42
C VAL A 414 -2.18 -22.01 8.35
N ARG A 415 -1.45 -22.29 9.45
CA ARG A 415 -0.49 -23.41 9.49
C ARG A 415 -1.10 -24.69 10.01
N ASN A 416 -1.67 -24.62 11.21
CA ASN A 416 -2.28 -25.72 11.95
C ASN A 416 -3.41 -25.14 12.83
N GLY A 417 -4.20 -26.00 13.47
CA GLY A 417 -5.27 -25.56 14.38
C GLY A 417 -6.65 -26.03 13.95
N GLY A 418 -7.68 -25.47 14.59
CA GLY A 418 -9.06 -25.88 14.30
C GLY A 418 -9.62 -25.35 12.98
N PHE A 419 -8.98 -24.38 12.32
CA PHE A 419 -9.30 -23.97 10.95
C PHE A 419 -8.67 -24.89 9.88
N THR A 420 -8.82 -26.21 10.02
CA THR A 420 -8.11 -27.22 9.21
C THR A 420 -8.30 -27.05 7.70
N LYS A 421 -9.51 -26.76 7.23
CA LYS A 421 -9.81 -26.51 5.81
C LYS A 421 -9.28 -25.18 5.27
N TRP A 422 -8.71 -24.30 6.10
CA TRP A 422 -8.01 -23.10 5.66
C TRP A 422 -6.50 -23.30 5.61
N LYS A 423 -5.97 -24.48 5.94
CA LYS A 423 -4.53 -24.74 5.97
C LYS A 423 -3.86 -24.35 4.65
N GLY A 424 -2.86 -23.47 4.73
CA GLY A 424 -2.13 -22.90 3.59
C GLY A 424 -2.74 -21.62 3.00
N ASP A 425 -3.98 -21.27 3.36
CA ASP A 425 -4.59 -20.01 2.95
C ASP A 425 -3.94 -18.83 3.70
N LEU A 426 -3.82 -17.71 3.00
CA LEU A 426 -3.40 -16.44 3.58
C LEU A 426 -4.60 -15.73 4.21
N LEU A 427 -4.35 -15.01 5.29
CA LEU A 427 -5.30 -14.14 5.97
C LEU A 427 -4.76 -12.71 5.97
N ALA A 428 -5.48 -11.80 5.33
CA ALA A 428 -5.08 -10.40 5.14
C ALA A 428 -6.04 -9.46 5.86
N GLY A 429 -5.52 -8.63 6.78
CA GLY A 429 -6.29 -7.61 7.48
C GLY A 429 -6.41 -6.31 6.67
N GLY A 430 -7.54 -5.63 6.80
CA GLY A 430 -7.81 -4.32 6.19
C GLY A 430 -8.05 -3.24 7.23
N LEU A 431 -7.32 -2.14 7.11
CA LEU A 431 -7.46 -0.97 7.97
C LEU A 431 -8.67 -0.13 7.60
N ALA A 432 -8.70 0.43 6.39
CA ALA A 432 -9.80 1.28 5.93
C ALA A 432 -11.07 0.46 5.67
N GLY A 433 -10.92 -0.76 5.15
CA GLY A 433 -12.01 -1.70 4.91
C GLY A 433 -12.56 -2.34 6.19
N GLN A 434 -11.79 -2.33 7.28
CA GLN A 434 -12.14 -2.96 8.57
C GLN A 434 -12.51 -4.44 8.42
N ASN A 435 -11.81 -5.15 7.53
CA ASN A 435 -12.17 -6.48 7.09
C ASN A 435 -10.99 -7.46 7.21
N LEU A 436 -11.31 -8.75 7.37
CA LEU A 436 -10.35 -9.83 7.24
C LEU A 436 -10.71 -10.60 5.98
N ASP A 437 -9.76 -10.75 5.06
CA ASP A 437 -9.92 -11.59 3.89
C ASP A 437 -9.13 -12.89 4.02
N ARG A 438 -9.75 -14.01 3.66
CA ARG A 438 -9.08 -15.27 3.39
C ARG A 438 -8.78 -15.37 1.90
N ILE A 439 -7.56 -15.73 1.57
CA ILE A 439 -7.04 -15.80 0.20
C ILE A 439 -6.44 -17.18 -0.02
N ARG A 440 -7.05 -17.96 -0.90
CA ARG A 440 -6.56 -19.28 -1.28
C ARG A 440 -5.79 -19.21 -2.58
N ILE A 441 -4.60 -19.77 -2.54
CA ILE A 441 -3.67 -19.81 -3.66
C ILE A 441 -3.32 -21.26 -3.97
N VAL A 442 -3.54 -21.68 -5.20
CA VAL A 442 -3.18 -23.02 -5.70
C VAL A 442 -2.35 -22.83 -6.96
N ASP A 443 -1.19 -23.48 -7.02
CA ASP A 443 -0.24 -23.39 -8.15
C ASP A 443 0.10 -21.94 -8.56
N GLY A 444 0.23 -21.06 -7.55
CA GLY A 444 0.54 -19.64 -7.76
C GLY A 444 -0.61 -18.81 -8.34
N LYS A 445 -1.84 -19.32 -8.35
CA LYS A 445 -3.04 -18.61 -8.81
C LYS A 445 -4.02 -18.39 -7.66
N LEU A 446 -4.64 -17.22 -7.63
CA LEU A 446 -5.79 -16.95 -6.78
C LEU A 446 -6.96 -17.84 -7.24
N VAL A 447 -7.44 -18.72 -6.36
CA VAL A 447 -8.60 -19.58 -6.66
C VAL A 447 -9.83 -19.21 -5.85
N GLU A 448 -9.64 -18.59 -4.68
CA GLU A 448 -10.73 -18.21 -3.81
C GLU A 448 -10.33 -16.99 -2.97
N ARG A 449 -11.25 -16.04 -2.86
CA ARG A 449 -11.17 -14.93 -1.90
C ARG A 449 -12.49 -14.85 -1.17
N GLU A 450 -12.44 -14.72 0.14
CA GLU A 450 -13.61 -14.61 0.99
C GLU A 450 -13.38 -13.55 2.06
N GLU A 451 -14.28 -12.59 2.17
CA GLU A 451 -14.31 -11.68 3.32
C GLU A 451 -14.90 -12.44 4.51
N ILE A 452 -14.09 -12.65 5.55
CA ILE A 452 -14.41 -13.49 6.70
C ILE A 452 -15.16 -12.70 7.77
N VAL A 453 -14.73 -11.46 8.00
CA VAL A 453 -15.36 -10.53 8.95
C VAL A 453 -15.20 -9.11 8.46
N GLN A 454 -16.13 -8.23 8.85
CA GLN A 454 -16.07 -6.81 8.55
C GLN A 454 -16.70 -5.96 9.67
N GLY A 455 -16.20 -4.73 9.84
CA GLY A 455 -16.84 -3.71 10.69
C GLY A 455 -16.55 -3.82 12.19
N MET A 456 -15.51 -4.57 12.58
CA MET A 456 -15.10 -4.70 13.98
C MET A 456 -14.13 -3.62 14.47
N GLY A 457 -13.63 -2.79 13.55
CA GLY A 457 -12.49 -1.90 13.75
C GLY A 457 -11.43 -2.11 12.67
N ARG A 458 -10.43 -1.23 12.64
CA ARG A 458 -9.34 -1.30 11.65
C ARG A 458 -8.41 -2.44 12.03
N ILE A 459 -8.40 -3.53 11.24
CA ILE A 459 -7.52 -4.66 11.48
C ILE A 459 -6.11 -4.24 11.07
N ARG A 460 -5.16 -4.30 12.00
CA ARG A 460 -3.78 -3.86 11.85
C ARG A 460 -2.82 -5.03 11.73
N ASP A 461 -2.99 -6.05 12.56
CA ASP A 461 -2.22 -7.28 12.47
C ASP A 461 -3.15 -8.49 12.48
N VAL A 462 -2.71 -9.54 11.81
CA VAL A 462 -3.38 -10.85 11.78
C VAL A 462 -2.35 -11.89 12.12
N ARG A 463 -2.65 -12.77 13.07
CA ARG A 463 -1.73 -13.83 13.50
C ARG A 463 -2.46 -15.13 13.76
N VAL A 464 -1.90 -16.22 13.30
CA VAL A 464 -2.34 -17.57 13.68
C VAL A 464 -1.56 -17.99 14.92
N GLY A 465 -2.27 -18.10 16.04
CA GLY A 465 -1.68 -18.40 17.34
C GLY A 465 -1.18 -19.84 17.45
N PRO A 466 -0.34 -20.13 18.46
CA PRO A 466 0.15 -21.49 18.72
C PRO A 466 -0.97 -22.46 19.12
N ASP A 467 -2.12 -21.94 19.56
CA ASP A 467 -3.34 -22.70 19.84
C ASP A 467 -4.18 -22.97 18.57
N GLY A 468 -3.79 -22.40 17.43
CA GLY A 468 -4.48 -22.56 16.15
C GLY A 468 -5.66 -21.61 15.92
N ASN A 469 -5.90 -20.66 16.84
CA ASN A 469 -6.89 -19.60 16.64
C ASN A 469 -6.31 -18.46 15.79
N VAL A 470 -7.19 -17.67 15.16
CA VAL A 470 -6.77 -16.49 14.40
C VAL A 470 -6.98 -15.24 15.26
N TYR A 471 -5.92 -14.51 15.54
CA TYR A 471 -5.94 -13.29 16.33
C TYR A 471 -5.90 -12.07 15.42
N LEU A 472 -6.73 -11.08 15.74
CA LEU A 472 -6.83 -9.81 15.03
C LEU A 472 -6.49 -8.68 16.00
N VAL A 473 -5.41 -7.96 15.69
CA VAL A 473 -5.03 -6.74 16.41
C VAL A 473 -5.75 -5.56 15.76
N LEU A 474 -6.57 -4.84 16.52
CA LEU A 474 -7.38 -3.72 16.03
C LEU A 474 -6.84 -2.39 16.55
N ASN A 475 -6.89 -1.33 15.72
CA ASN A 475 -6.80 0.04 16.20
C ASN A 475 -8.05 0.85 15.83
N GLY A 476 -8.67 1.50 16.81
CA GLY A 476 -9.99 2.12 16.65
C GLY A 476 -11.13 1.11 16.41
N PRO A 477 -11.59 0.38 17.45
CA PRO A 477 -11.11 0.41 18.83
C PRO A 477 -9.79 -0.35 19.04
N ASP A 478 -9.02 0.05 20.05
CA ASP A 478 -7.74 -0.57 20.40
C ASP A 478 -7.97 -1.83 21.24
N LYS A 479 -8.00 -2.99 20.59
CA LYS A 479 -8.29 -4.28 21.21
C LYS A 479 -7.73 -5.45 20.40
N ILE A 480 -7.70 -6.64 20.98
CA ILE A 480 -7.40 -7.88 20.29
C ILE A 480 -8.61 -8.79 20.39
N VAL A 481 -9.06 -9.31 19.24
CA VAL A 481 -10.09 -10.36 19.17
C VAL A 481 -9.48 -11.62 18.58
N ARG A 482 -10.11 -12.77 18.82
CA ARG A 482 -9.72 -14.03 18.20
C ARG A 482 -10.92 -14.75 17.58
N LEU A 483 -10.70 -15.39 16.44
CA LEU A 483 -11.65 -16.31 15.84
C LEU A 483 -11.37 -17.69 16.41
N VAL A 484 -12.43 -18.31 16.97
CA VAL A 484 -12.40 -19.64 17.57
C VAL A 484 -13.36 -20.55 16.81
N PRO A 485 -12.93 -21.72 16.31
CA PRO A 485 -13.80 -22.66 15.61
C PRO A 485 -15.06 -23.03 16.41
N ALA A 486 -16.18 -23.16 15.73
CA ALA A 486 -17.50 -23.43 16.31
C ALA A 486 -18.22 -24.54 15.54
N GLY A 487 -17.76 -25.78 15.71
CA GLY A 487 -18.34 -26.97 15.09
C GLY A 487 -17.34 -27.76 14.24
#